data_AF-A0AAX6HQK3-F1
#
_entry.id   AF-A0AAX6HQK3-F1
#
_cell.length_a   1.000
_cell.length_b   1.000
_cell.length_c   1.000
_cell.angle_alpha   90.00
_cell.angle_beta   90.00
_cell.angle_gamma   90.00
#
_symmetry.space_group_name_H-M   'P 1'
#
loop_
_entity.id
_entity.type
_entity.pdbx_description
1 polymer ?
#
loop_
_entity_poly.entity_id
_entity_poly.type
_entity_poly.pdbx_seq_one_letter_code
_entity_poly.pdbx_strand_id
1 'polypeptide(L)'
;MYRLIRGNRISRNKFMHSIVRKFESGTWNYASVPFLVYCTEILASLPFTCPDEPLYLIYDINRVIQLRAGGLEANMKTWSSLSRQQDQAKIPNEIHEMDDTLAMRQISENNVTTEVPSENSCGFSREDLQKFQADCHDAIALQLLLKLKRHLKIVYVLNDDRCQAFSLKEHPKPGETISRQNVPFNISDISTDLPSSFQDMVQKYQEFKATLKDDTMDYATYTATINRKRPPAPRSSTRGGKPAPLRGRNSSDDDEDEDWTGGARKLDFSSHKTNSVRVTRQRLQA
;
A
#
# COMPACT_ATOMS: atom_id res chain seq x y z
N MET A 1 1.17 20.74 17.69
CA MET A 1 -0.14 21.05 17.09
C MET A 1 -1.16 19.91 17.24
N TYR A 2 -0.94 18.71 16.68
CA TYR A 2 -1.93 17.60 16.75
C TYR A 2 -2.46 17.28 18.16
N ARG A 3 -1.59 17.28 19.18
CA ARG A 3 -1.98 17.06 20.59
C ARG A 3 -3.06 18.03 21.10
N LEU A 4 -3.16 19.24 20.54
CA LEU A 4 -4.15 20.25 20.94
C LEU A 4 -5.53 19.95 20.35
N ILE A 5 -5.58 19.37 19.15
CA ILE A 5 -6.84 19.14 18.41
C ILE A 5 -7.37 17.71 18.54
N ARG A 6 -6.54 16.76 19.00
CA ARG A 6 -6.87 15.32 19.03
C ARG A 6 -8.13 15.00 19.84
N GLY A 7 -8.43 15.77 20.87
CA GLY A 7 -9.57 15.54 21.77
C GLY A 7 -10.93 15.78 21.10
N ASN A 8 -10.97 16.48 19.97
CA ASN A 8 -12.19 16.73 19.21
C ASN A 8 -12.12 15.98 17.88
N ARG A 9 -12.97 14.96 17.72
CA ARG A 9 -13.06 14.13 16.51
C ARG A 9 -13.20 14.97 15.24
N ILE A 10 -14.06 15.99 15.26
CA ILE A 10 -14.33 16.85 14.10
C ILE A 10 -13.07 17.65 13.74
N SER A 11 -12.45 18.34 14.71
CA SER A 11 -11.26 19.16 14.47
C SER A 11 -10.07 18.33 14.00
N ARG A 12 -9.85 17.18 14.62
CA ARG A 12 -8.79 16.24 14.26
C ARG A 12 -9.00 15.65 12.87
N ASN A 13 -10.23 15.25 12.53
CA ASN A 13 -10.55 14.74 11.20
C ASN A 13 -10.40 15.82 10.13
N LYS A 14 -10.86 17.05 10.39
CA LYS A 14 -10.63 18.21 9.50
C LYS A 14 -9.14 18.49 9.26
N PHE A 15 -8.30 18.34 10.28
CA PHE A 15 -6.86 18.51 10.14
C PHE A 15 -6.22 17.41 9.28
N MET A 16 -6.55 16.14 9.54
CA MET A 16 -6.03 15.04 8.71
C MET A 16 -6.48 15.20 7.26
N HIS A 17 -7.77 15.53 7.05
CA HIS A 17 -8.34 15.77 5.74
C HIS A 17 -7.69 16.95 5.02
N SER A 18 -7.42 18.07 5.70
CA SER A 18 -6.79 19.22 5.04
C SER A 18 -5.38 18.94 4.53
N ILE A 19 -4.67 17.97 5.13
CA ILE A 19 -3.38 17.47 4.64
C ILE A 19 -3.60 16.51 3.47
N VAL A 20 -4.52 15.56 3.57
CA VAL A 20 -4.84 14.62 2.46
C VAL A 20 -5.29 15.36 1.21
N ARG A 21 -6.04 16.45 1.36
CA ARG A 21 -6.45 17.36 0.28
C ARG A 21 -5.29 17.96 -0.51
N LYS A 22 -4.06 17.98 0.02
CA LYS A 22 -2.86 18.44 -0.70
C LYS A 22 -2.41 17.48 -1.80
N PHE A 23 -2.87 16.23 -1.75
CA PHE A 23 -2.58 15.21 -2.75
C PHE A 23 -3.65 15.16 -3.86
N GLU A 24 -4.69 15.98 -3.77
CA GLU A 24 -5.70 16.08 -4.82
C GLU A 24 -5.27 17.01 -5.95
N SER A 25 -5.67 16.60 -7.16
CA SER A 25 -5.24 17.21 -8.40
C SER A 25 -5.83 18.59 -8.64
N GLY A 26 -5.01 19.48 -9.21
CA GLY A 26 -5.35 20.90 -9.38
C GLY A 26 -4.88 21.81 -8.24
N THR A 27 -4.24 21.27 -7.20
CA THR A 27 -3.59 22.08 -6.13
C THR A 27 -2.09 22.31 -6.37
N TRP A 28 -1.54 21.77 -7.46
CA TRP A 28 -0.08 21.66 -7.69
C TRP A 28 0.64 22.95 -8.03
N ASN A 29 -0.09 24.04 -8.34
CA ASN A 29 0.54 25.35 -8.49
C ASN A 29 1.33 25.76 -7.22
N TYR A 30 1.14 25.05 -6.09
CA TYR A 30 1.77 25.34 -4.81
C TYR A 30 2.43 24.14 -4.09
N ALA A 31 2.18 22.89 -4.50
CA ALA A 31 2.60 21.71 -3.74
C ALA A 31 3.68 20.92 -4.50
N SER A 32 4.94 21.07 -4.10
CA SER A 32 6.07 20.31 -4.66
C SER A 32 6.09 18.87 -4.15
N VAL A 33 6.72 17.94 -4.89
CA VAL A 33 6.90 16.54 -4.43
C VAL A 33 7.56 16.47 -3.05
N PRO A 34 8.63 17.23 -2.73
CA PRO A 34 9.19 17.28 -1.37
C PRO A 34 8.18 17.71 -0.30
N PHE A 35 7.26 18.63 -0.62
CA PHE A 35 6.21 19.02 0.31
C PHE A 35 5.21 17.88 0.56
N LEU A 36 4.85 17.10 -0.47
CA LEU A 36 3.97 15.93 -0.33
C LEU A 36 4.64 14.82 0.49
N VAL A 37 5.94 14.59 0.26
CA VAL A 37 6.76 13.70 1.09
C VAL A 37 6.68 14.12 2.55
N TYR A 38 6.97 15.40 2.86
CA TYR A 38 6.85 15.94 4.21
C TYR A 38 5.44 15.74 4.80
N CYS A 39 4.38 16.01 4.02
CA CYS A 39 3.00 15.76 4.46
C CYS A 39 2.77 14.29 4.83
N THR A 40 3.30 13.33 4.07
CA THR A 40 3.19 11.91 4.42
C THR A 40 3.96 11.54 5.67
N GLU A 41 5.15 12.11 5.90
CA GLU A 41 5.93 11.88 7.12
C GLU A 41 5.22 12.43 8.36
N ILE A 42 4.61 13.61 8.23
CA ILE A 42 3.78 14.19 9.29
C ILE A 42 2.59 13.29 9.61
N LEU A 43 1.86 12.80 8.59
CA LEU A 43 0.74 11.89 8.81
C LEU A 43 1.16 10.54 9.42
N ALA A 44 2.29 9.97 8.99
CA ALA A 44 2.83 8.72 9.52
C ALA A 44 3.33 8.84 10.98
N SER A 45 3.80 10.02 11.38
CA SER A 45 4.34 10.28 12.72
C SER A 45 3.28 10.69 13.76
N LEU A 46 2.01 10.83 13.36
CA LEU A 46 0.94 11.20 14.29
C LEU A 46 0.80 10.18 15.43
N PRO A 47 0.72 10.64 16.70
CA PRO A 47 0.60 9.76 17.85
C PRO A 47 -0.87 9.35 18.04
N PHE A 48 -1.36 8.42 17.21
CA PHE A 48 -2.73 7.95 17.31
C PHE A 48 -2.95 7.18 18.62
N THR A 49 -4.11 7.40 19.22
CA THR A 49 -4.47 6.86 20.54
C THR A 49 -5.69 5.95 20.53
N CYS A 50 -6.50 6.02 19.48
CA CYS A 50 -7.65 5.14 19.28
C CYS A 50 -7.77 4.71 17.81
N PRO A 51 -8.42 3.58 17.51
CA PRO A 51 -8.54 3.08 16.14
C PRO A 51 -9.31 3.96 15.17
N ASP A 52 -10.28 4.75 15.65
CA ASP A 52 -11.03 5.70 14.82
C ASP A 52 -10.11 6.69 14.09
N GLU A 53 -8.94 7.03 14.65
CA GLU A 53 -7.98 7.95 14.07
C GLU A 53 -7.32 7.44 12.77
N PRO A 54 -6.54 6.34 12.80
CA PRO A 54 -5.94 5.78 11.59
C PRO A 54 -6.99 5.22 10.63
N LEU A 55 -8.13 4.71 11.13
CA LEU A 55 -9.22 4.25 10.25
C LEU A 55 -9.84 5.40 9.45
N TYR A 56 -10.07 6.56 10.08
CA TYR A 56 -10.51 7.75 9.35
C TYR A 56 -9.51 8.17 8.29
N LEU A 57 -8.21 8.19 8.63
CA LEU A 57 -7.17 8.56 7.67
C LEU A 57 -7.10 7.58 6.48
N ILE A 58 -7.19 6.27 6.73
CA ILE A 58 -7.26 5.25 5.67
C ILE A 58 -8.52 5.45 4.82
N TYR A 59 -9.67 5.71 5.44
CA TYR A 59 -10.91 6.01 4.72
C TYR A 59 -10.75 7.21 3.78
N ASP A 60 -10.15 8.30 4.28
CA ASP A 60 -9.96 9.53 3.50
C ASP A 60 -8.98 9.32 2.33
N ILE A 61 -7.90 8.57 2.56
CA ILE A 61 -6.98 8.14 1.51
C ILE A 61 -7.71 7.29 0.46
N ASN A 62 -8.50 6.29 0.88
CA ASN A 62 -9.26 5.44 -0.03
C ASN A 62 -10.18 6.26 -0.93
N ARG A 63 -10.79 7.34 -0.41
CA ARG A 63 -11.65 8.22 -1.19
C ARG A 63 -10.88 8.92 -2.31
N VAL A 64 -9.67 9.43 -2.03
CA VAL A 64 -8.81 10.03 -3.05
C VAL A 64 -8.40 9.00 -4.11
N ILE A 65 -7.95 7.81 -3.69
CA ILE A 65 -7.54 6.74 -4.60
C ILE A 65 -8.70 6.32 -5.52
N GLN A 66 -9.89 6.07 -4.97
CA GLN A 66 -11.07 5.67 -5.74
C GLN A 66 -11.49 6.71 -6.79
N LEU A 67 -11.35 8.00 -6.46
CA LEU A 67 -11.74 9.09 -7.38
C LEU A 67 -10.70 9.34 -8.49
N ARG A 68 -9.42 9.07 -8.23
CA ARG A 68 -8.32 9.53 -9.10
C ARG A 68 -7.60 8.40 -9.84
N ALA A 69 -7.38 7.27 -9.18
CA ALA A 69 -6.44 6.26 -9.67
C ALA A 69 -6.83 5.69 -11.04
N GLY A 70 -8.12 5.42 -11.27
CA GLY A 70 -8.59 4.81 -12.52
C GLY A 70 -8.40 5.73 -13.74
N GLY A 71 -8.74 7.02 -13.61
CA GLY A 71 -8.53 7.99 -14.69
C GLY A 71 -7.05 8.21 -14.98
N LEU A 72 -6.24 8.32 -13.92
CA LEU A 72 -4.80 8.49 -14.06
C LEU A 72 -4.12 7.27 -14.70
N GLU A 73 -4.48 6.04 -14.29
CA GLU A 73 -3.94 4.81 -14.89
C GLU A 73 -4.26 4.74 -16.39
N ALA A 74 -5.47 5.12 -16.79
CA ALA A 74 -5.87 5.15 -18.20
C ALA A 74 -5.06 6.17 -19.00
N ASN A 75 -4.84 7.38 -18.46
CA ASN A 75 -4.01 8.40 -19.09
C ASN A 75 -2.56 7.91 -19.28
N MET A 76 -1.91 7.44 -18.21
CA MET A 76 -0.54 6.93 -18.25
C MET A 76 -0.37 5.73 -19.18
N LYS A 77 -1.37 4.85 -19.26
CA LYS A 77 -1.40 3.74 -20.21
C LYS A 77 -1.41 4.22 -21.67
N THR A 78 -2.15 5.29 -21.95
CA THR A 78 -2.23 5.89 -23.29
C THR A 78 -0.88 6.43 -23.71
N TRP A 79 -0.20 7.18 -22.83
CA TRP A 79 1.17 7.65 -23.08
C TRP A 79 2.15 6.50 -23.33
N SER A 80 2.07 5.42 -22.54
CA SER A 80 2.90 4.21 -22.73
C SER A 80 2.65 3.49 -24.07
N SER A 81 1.45 3.59 -24.63
CA SER A 81 1.14 3.00 -25.95
C SER A 81 1.64 3.86 -27.12
N LEU A 82 1.59 5.18 -27.00
CA LEU A 82 1.99 6.13 -28.04
C LEU A 82 3.49 6.02 -28.39
N SER A 83 4.36 5.90 -27.39
CA SER A 83 5.80 5.68 -27.68
C SER A 83 6.10 4.35 -28.34
N ARG A 84 5.37 3.29 -27.97
CA ARG A 84 5.63 1.95 -28.51
C ARG A 84 5.43 1.91 -30.03
N GLN A 85 4.53 2.75 -30.53
CA GLN A 85 4.31 2.95 -31.97
C GLN A 85 5.44 3.74 -32.62
N GLN A 86 6.04 4.71 -31.91
CA GLN A 86 7.11 5.54 -32.44
C GLN A 86 8.48 4.82 -32.50
N ASP A 87 8.75 3.91 -31.56
CA ASP A 87 9.95 3.06 -31.60
C ASP A 87 9.91 2.05 -32.76
N GLN A 88 8.71 1.60 -33.16
CA GLN A 88 8.54 0.72 -34.33
C GLN A 88 8.63 1.46 -35.67
N ALA A 89 8.32 2.76 -35.70
CA ALA A 89 8.45 3.59 -36.90
C ALA A 89 9.89 4.04 -37.22
N LYS A 90 10.87 3.69 -36.37
CA LYS A 90 12.29 4.08 -36.48
C LYS A 90 13.22 3.00 -37.05
N ILE A 91 12.69 2.03 -37.81
CA ILE A 91 13.51 1.10 -38.60
C ILE A 91 13.53 1.61 -40.06
N PRO A 92 14.61 2.27 -40.54
CA PRO A 92 14.81 2.45 -41.97
C PRO A 92 15.08 1.09 -42.61
N ASN A 93 14.11 0.69 -43.42
CA ASN A 93 14.21 -0.41 -44.35
C ASN A 93 15.02 0.06 -45.56
N GLU A 94 16.36 0.05 -45.47
CA GLU A 94 17.24 0.30 -46.63
C GLU A 94 18.49 -0.60 -46.57
N ILE A 95 18.39 -1.78 -47.19
CA ILE A 95 19.52 -2.37 -47.90
C ILE A 95 19.17 -2.22 -49.37
N HIS A 96 19.58 -1.10 -49.96
CA HIS A 96 19.56 -0.89 -51.40
C HIS A 96 20.85 -1.49 -51.98
N GLU A 97 20.67 -2.32 -53.00
CA GLU A 97 21.71 -2.98 -53.77
C GLU A 97 22.65 -1.96 -54.42
N MET A 98 23.96 -2.24 -54.40
CA MET A 98 24.95 -1.58 -55.24
C MET A 98 24.78 -2.09 -56.66
N ASP A 99 24.47 -1.20 -57.61
CA ASP A 99 25.04 -1.31 -58.95
C ASP A 99 25.18 0.07 -59.62
N ASP A 100 26.09 0.12 -60.57
CA ASP A 100 27.06 1.17 -60.83
C ASP A 100 26.62 2.14 -61.95
N THR A 101 27.44 3.18 -62.16
CA THR A 101 27.72 3.87 -63.44
C THR A 101 26.96 5.14 -63.93
N LEU A 102 27.74 6.23 -63.99
CA LEU A 102 27.95 7.22 -65.07
C LEU A 102 27.26 8.62 -65.07
N ALA A 103 28.09 9.60 -64.65
CA ALA A 103 28.57 10.77 -65.41
C ALA A 103 27.70 12.04 -65.66
N MET A 104 28.33 13.18 -65.31
CA MET A 104 28.20 14.55 -65.90
C MET A 104 26.94 15.36 -65.52
N ARG A 105 26.95 16.67 -65.22
CA ARG A 105 27.92 17.77 -65.37
C ARG A 105 27.35 19.04 -64.70
N GLN A 106 28.24 19.99 -64.40
CA GLN A 106 28.06 21.47 -64.32
C GLN A 106 27.86 22.17 -62.96
N ILE A 107 28.42 23.38 -62.96
CA ILE A 107 28.97 24.23 -61.90
C ILE A 107 28.06 25.48 -61.74
N SER A 108 27.94 25.99 -60.51
CA SER A 108 28.15 27.41 -60.11
C SER A 108 27.07 28.03 -59.19
N GLU A 109 27.49 28.25 -57.94
CA GLU A 109 27.34 29.43 -57.07
C GLU A 109 26.02 30.24 -57.05
N ASN A 110 25.36 30.29 -55.88
CA ASN A 110 25.25 31.52 -55.05
C ASN A 110 24.34 31.36 -53.80
N ASN A 111 24.97 31.36 -52.62
CA ASN A 111 24.67 32.16 -51.43
C ASN A 111 23.23 32.22 -50.85
N VAL A 112 22.91 31.40 -49.83
CA VAL A 112 22.27 31.83 -48.56
C VAL A 112 22.70 30.86 -47.44
N THR A 113 23.36 31.41 -46.43
CA THR A 113 23.95 30.70 -45.29
C THR A 113 22.90 30.49 -44.19
N THR A 114 22.64 29.22 -43.90
CA THR A 114 22.31 28.66 -42.58
C THR A 114 20.98 29.10 -41.94
N GLU A 115 19.88 28.57 -42.48
CA GLU A 115 18.83 28.06 -41.59
C GLU A 115 19.31 26.73 -41.01
N VAL A 116 19.20 26.58 -39.70
CA VAL A 116 19.47 25.35 -38.98
C VAL A 116 18.18 24.52 -39.03
N PRO A 117 18.05 23.44 -39.83
CA PRO A 117 16.97 22.51 -39.64
C PRO A 117 17.44 21.52 -38.58
N SER A 118 17.40 21.93 -37.32
CA SER A 118 17.45 21.00 -36.20
C SER A 118 16.13 21.06 -35.45
N GLU A 119 15.04 20.99 -36.20
CA GLU A 119 13.83 20.39 -35.70
C GLU A 119 14.01 18.87 -35.73
N ASN A 120 14.73 18.35 -34.73
CA ASN A 120 14.43 17.01 -34.23
C ASN A 120 13.03 17.08 -33.59
N SER A 121 12.02 17.22 -34.43
CA SER A 121 10.60 17.22 -34.05
C SER A 121 10.25 15.79 -33.66
N CYS A 122 10.60 15.46 -32.41
CA CYS A 122 9.95 14.42 -31.67
C CYS A 122 8.45 14.74 -31.71
N GLY A 123 7.63 13.87 -32.30
CA GLY A 123 6.22 14.11 -32.62
C GLY A 123 5.27 14.32 -31.42
N PHE A 124 5.73 14.89 -30.32
CA PHE A 124 4.94 15.31 -29.17
C PHE A 124 4.80 16.82 -29.16
N SER A 125 3.56 17.28 -29.05
CA SER A 125 3.30 18.69 -28.79
C SER A 125 3.84 19.07 -27.40
N ARG A 126 4.22 20.34 -27.22
CA ARG A 126 4.65 20.87 -25.92
C ARG A 126 3.56 20.68 -24.86
N GLU A 127 2.31 20.72 -25.29
CA GLU A 127 1.11 20.56 -24.49
C GLU A 127 0.96 19.12 -23.96
N ASP A 128 1.31 18.11 -24.77
CA ASP A 128 1.28 16.71 -24.35
C ASP A 128 2.37 16.41 -23.33
N LEU A 129 3.56 16.98 -23.49
CA LEU A 129 4.65 16.84 -22.52
C LEU A 129 4.27 17.42 -21.14
N GLN A 130 3.54 18.54 -21.10
CA GLN A 130 3.06 19.15 -19.86
C GLN A 130 1.98 18.30 -19.18
N LYS A 131 0.99 17.81 -19.95
CA LYS A 131 -0.03 16.90 -19.42
C LYS A 131 0.59 15.62 -18.87
N PHE A 132 1.61 15.13 -19.56
CA PHE A 132 2.37 13.97 -19.12
C PHE A 132 3.10 14.21 -17.78
N GLN A 133 3.81 15.32 -17.63
CA GLN A 133 4.48 15.66 -16.37
C GLN A 133 3.48 15.81 -15.21
N ALA A 134 2.32 16.39 -15.49
CA ALA A 134 1.20 16.47 -14.55
C ALA A 134 0.72 15.08 -14.10
N ASP A 135 0.49 14.15 -15.04
CA ASP A 135 0.10 12.78 -14.72
C ASP A 135 1.18 12.06 -13.88
N CYS A 136 2.47 12.29 -14.15
CA CYS A 136 3.54 11.71 -13.34
C CYS A 136 3.59 12.26 -11.92
N HIS A 137 3.38 13.56 -11.76
CA HIS A 137 3.26 14.17 -10.44
C HIS A 137 2.09 13.59 -9.66
N ASP A 138 0.94 13.44 -10.30
CA ASP A 138 -0.23 12.78 -9.71
C ASP A 138 0.08 11.33 -9.31
N ALA A 139 0.80 10.59 -10.16
CA ALA A 139 1.16 9.21 -9.85
C ALA A 139 2.02 9.13 -8.59
N ILE A 140 3.02 10.01 -8.47
CA ILE A 140 3.86 10.11 -7.27
C ILE A 140 3.02 10.46 -6.04
N ALA A 141 2.08 11.42 -6.16
CA ALA A 141 1.19 11.81 -5.06
C ALA A 141 0.33 10.63 -4.58
N LEU A 142 -0.27 9.87 -5.50
CA LEU A 142 -1.07 8.69 -5.15
C LEU A 142 -0.19 7.56 -4.57
N GLN A 143 1.02 7.33 -5.11
CA GLN A 143 1.97 6.36 -4.56
C GLN A 143 2.35 6.68 -3.11
N LEU A 144 2.58 7.96 -2.79
CA LEU A 144 2.85 8.41 -1.42
C LEU A 144 1.67 8.09 -0.48
N LEU A 145 0.44 8.35 -0.91
CA LEU A 145 -0.75 8.01 -0.13
C LEU A 145 -0.93 6.50 0.05
N LEU A 146 -0.70 5.70 -1.00
CA LEU A 146 -0.79 4.23 -0.93
C LEU A 146 0.27 3.66 0.03
N LYS A 147 1.49 4.21 0.00
CA LYS A 147 2.56 3.84 0.93
C LYS A 147 2.20 4.21 2.37
N LEU A 148 1.64 5.40 2.59
CA LEU A 148 1.14 5.82 3.90
C LEU A 148 0.02 4.88 4.39
N LYS A 149 -0.98 4.58 3.56
CA LYS A 149 -2.06 3.65 3.87
C LYS A 149 -1.52 2.28 4.31
N ARG A 150 -0.60 1.70 3.53
CA ARG A 150 0.05 0.43 3.86
C ARG A 150 0.80 0.50 5.18
N HIS A 151 1.58 1.55 5.40
CA HIS A 151 2.30 1.77 6.66
C HIS A 151 1.36 1.84 7.87
N LEU A 152 0.25 2.60 7.76
CA LEU A 152 -0.75 2.70 8.82
C LEU A 152 -1.38 1.35 9.14
N LYS A 153 -1.72 0.56 8.12
CA LYS A 153 -2.24 -0.80 8.32
C LYS A 153 -1.26 -1.65 9.13
N ILE A 154 0.02 -1.65 8.77
CA ILE A 154 1.07 -2.43 9.45
C ILE A 154 1.29 -1.95 10.89
N VAL A 155 1.53 -0.64 11.07
CA VAL A 155 1.87 -0.05 12.37
C VAL A 155 0.74 -0.25 13.39
N TYR A 156 -0.51 -0.17 12.95
CA TYR A 156 -1.66 -0.24 13.83
C TYR A 156 -2.42 -1.58 13.76
N VAL A 157 -1.88 -2.56 13.02
CA VAL A 157 -2.44 -3.91 12.87
C VAL A 157 -3.91 -3.87 12.40
N LEU A 158 -4.16 -3.12 11.34
CA LEU A 158 -5.50 -2.92 10.78
C LEU A 158 -5.70 -3.82 9.56
N ASN A 159 -6.63 -4.76 9.69
CA ASN A 159 -7.06 -5.64 8.59
C ASN A 159 -8.03 -4.92 7.64
N ASP A 160 -8.23 -5.49 6.46
CA ASP A 160 -9.12 -4.95 5.43
C ASP A 160 -10.57 -4.87 5.90
N ASP A 161 -11.09 -5.89 6.56
CA ASP A 161 -12.46 -5.88 7.11
C ASP A 161 -12.71 -4.70 8.03
N ARG A 162 -11.72 -4.36 8.88
CA ARG A 162 -11.82 -3.22 9.80
C ARG A 162 -11.83 -1.89 9.04
N CYS A 163 -11.04 -1.79 7.99
CA CYS A 163 -10.99 -0.60 7.15
C CYS A 163 -12.30 -0.42 6.36
N GLN A 164 -12.88 -1.51 5.86
CA GLN A 164 -14.13 -1.51 5.09
C GLN A 164 -15.37 -1.27 5.98
N ALA A 165 -15.37 -1.81 7.20
CA ALA A 165 -16.46 -1.61 8.16
C ALA A 165 -16.50 -0.18 8.74
N PHE A 166 -15.44 0.62 8.56
CA PHE A 166 -15.39 1.97 9.09
C PHE A 166 -16.47 2.87 8.47
N SER A 167 -17.23 3.56 9.32
CA SER A 167 -18.27 4.51 8.92
C SER A 167 -18.11 5.85 9.64
N LEU A 168 -18.22 6.96 8.90
CA LEU A 168 -18.14 8.31 9.49
C LEU A 168 -19.26 8.57 10.51
N LYS A 169 -20.42 7.96 10.29
CA LYS A 169 -21.63 8.13 11.11
C LYS A 169 -21.58 7.29 12.39
N GLU A 170 -20.76 6.24 12.41
CA GLU A 170 -20.61 5.42 13.59
C GLU A 170 -19.78 6.16 14.64
N HIS A 171 -20.24 6.12 15.89
CA HIS A 171 -19.52 6.69 17.01
C HIS A 171 -18.37 5.76 17.42
N PRO A 172 -17.18 6.29 17.72
CA PRO A 172 -16.07 5.47 18.21
C PRO A 172 -16.46 4.72 19.46
N LYS A 173 -16.12 3.42 19.54
CA LYS A 173 -16.36 2.62 20.74
C LYS A 173 -15.53 3.19 21.90
N PRO A 174 -16.17 3.61 23.01
CA PRO A 174 -15.45 4.19 24.13
C PRO A 174 -14.54 3.14 24.78
N GLY A 175 -13.28 3.51 25.00
CA GLY A 175 -12.28 2.64 25.64
C GLY A 175 -11.49 1.72 24.70
N GLU A 176 -11.78 1.70 23.40
CA GLU A 176 -10.96 0.94 22.45
C GLU A 176 -9.60 1.64 22.27
N THR A 177 -8.55 0.99 22.76
CA THR A 177 -7.16 1.44 22.62
C THR A 177 -6.50 0.70 21.46
N ILE A 178 -5.47 1.31 20.87
CA ILE A 178 -4.76 0.73 19.74
C ILE A 178 -3.31 0.42 20.09
N SER A 179 -2.81 -0.73 19.63
CA SER A 179 -1.41 -1.10 19.73
C SER A 179 -0.64 -0.51 18.54
N ARG A 180 0.59 -0.05 18.80
CA ARG A 180 1.48 0.52 17.78
C ARG A 180 2.74 -0.32 17.66
N GLN A 181 2.97 -0.89 16.48
CA GLN A 181 4.21 -1.57 16.13
C GLN A 181 5.31 -0.54 15.83
N ASN A 182 6.54 -0.86 16.21
CA ASN A 182 7.71 -0.03 15.94
C ASN A 182 8.28 -0.33 14.55
N VAL A 183 7.57 0.09 13.51
CA VAL A 183 8.01 0.00 12.12
C VAL A 183 8.29 1.42 11.62
N PRO A 184 9.49 1.73 11.13
CA PRO A 184 9.78 3.06 10.59
C PRO A 184 9.02 3.28 9.28
N PHE A 185 8.55 4.50 9.04
CA PHE A 185 8.07 4.90 7.74
C PHE A 185 9.27 5.17 6.84
N ASN A 186 9.36 4.46 5.72
CA ASN A 186 10.44 4.66 4.76
C ASN A 186 9.83 5.06 3.41
N ILE A 187 10.32 6.13 2.79
CA ILE A 187 9.86 6.66 1.50
C ILE A 187 10.84 6.32 0.37
N SER A 188 12.04 5.81 0.68
CA SER A 188 13.13 5.57 -0.29
C SER A 188 12.74 4.76 -1.52
N ASP A 189 11.75 3.87 -1.40
CA ASP A 189 11.34 3.00 -2.51
C ASP A 189 10.45 3.71 -3.55
N ILE A 190 10.02 4.95 -3.32
CA ILE A 190 9.29 5.75 -4.31
C ILE A 190 10.29 6.66 -5.02
N SER A 191 10.48 6.47 -6.33
CA SER A 191 11.24 7.42 -7.14
C SER A 191 10.47 8.74 -7.22
N THR A 192 10.91 9.74 -6.47
CA THR A 192 10.33 11.10 -6.46
C THR A 192 10.79 11.98 -7.61
N ASP A 193 11.76 11.50 -8.39
CA ASP A 193 12.35 12.27 -9.49
C ASP A 193 11.36 12.40 -10.63
N LEU A 194 11.22 13.61 -11.18
CA LEU A 194 10.34 13.81 -12.32
C LEU A 194 10.95 13.12 -13.55
N PRO A 195 10.20 12.27 -14.28
CA PRO A 195 10.73 11.58 -15.43
C PRO A 195 11.23 12.59 -16.46
N SER A 196 12.50 12.43 -16.83
CA SER A 196 13.21 13.28 -17.79
C SER A 196 13.25 12.63 -19.18
N SER A 197 13.06 11.31 -19.21
CA SER A 197 12.99 10.49 -20.41
C SER A 197 11.65 9.76 -20.52
N PHE A 198 11.30 9.37 -21.75
CA PHE A 198 10.17 8.50 -22.02
C PHE A 198 10.36 7.11 -21.38
N GLN A 199 11.58 6.62 -21.26
CA GLN A 199 11.85 5.36 -20.57
C GLN A 199 11.46 5.45 -19.08
N ASP A 200 11.79 6.58 -18.44
CA ASP A 200 11.41 6.87 -17.06
C ASP A 200 9.88 6.90 -16.91
N MET A 201 9.15 7.38 -17.91
CA MET A 201 7.68 7.36 -17.94
C MET A 201 7.12 5.95 -17.83
N VAL A 202 7.57 5.04 -18.72
CA VAL A 202 7.09 3.66 -18.72
C VAL A 202 7.37 3.02 -17.38
N GLN A 203 8.56 3.29 -16.83
CA GLN A 203 8.94 2.84 -15.51
C GLN A 203 7.99 3.37 -14.41
N LYS A 204 7.70 4.67 -14.38
CA LYS A 204 6.74 5.26 -13.42
C LYS A 204 5.34 4.67 -13.55
N TYR A 205 4.87 4.43 -14.77
CA TYR A 205 3.59 3.76 -14.99
C TYR A 205 3.59 2.32 -14.45
N GLN A 206 4.65 1.53 -14.69
CA GLN A 206 4.75 0.17 -14.15
C GLN A 206 4.80 0.17 -12.62
N GLU A 207 5.57 1.07 -12.02
CA GLU A 207 5.65 1.23 -10.56
C GLU A 207 4.31 1.65 -9.95
N PHE A 208 3.63 2.61 -10.58
CA PHE A 208 2.30 3.06 -10.16
C PHE A 208 1.29 1.91 -10.23
N LYS A 209 1.28 1.20 -11.36
CA LYS A 209 0.41 0.04 -11.57
C LYS A 209 0.69 -1.10 -10.58
N ALA A 210 1.96 -1.36 -10.29
CA ALA A 210 2.35 -2.33 -9.26
C ALA A 210 1.84 -1.88 -7.88
N THR A 211 1.96 -0.59 -7.55
CA THR A 211 1.46 -0.03 -6.28
C THR A 211 -0.06 -0.16 -6.15
N LEU A 212 -0.82 0.06 -7.24
CA LEU A 212 -2.26 -0.16 -7.26
C LEU A 212 -2.64 -1.62 -7.05
N LYS A 213 -1.92 -2.55 -7.69
CA LYS A 213 -2.11 -3.99 -7.47
C LYS A 213 -1.81 -4.37 -6.02
N ASP A 214 -0.71 -3.87 -5.47
CA ASP A 214 -0.33 -4.09 -4.07
C ASP A 214 -1.39 -3.61 -3.08
N ASP A 215 -2.07 -2.50 -3.38
CA ASP A 215 -3.16 -1.97 -2.54
C ASP A 215 -4.38 -2.91 -2.47
N THR A 216 -4.58 -3.72 -3.51
CA THR A 216 -5.65 -4.73 -3.55
C THR A 216 -5.28 -6.04 -2.85
N MET A 217 -4.03 -6.23 -2.42
CA MET A 217 -3.62 -7.44 -1.71
C MET A 217 -4.05 -7.42 -0.25
N ASP A 218 -4.53 -8.56 0.25
CA ASP A 218 -4.97 -8.73 1.63
C ASP A 218 -3.86 -8.45 2.66
N TYR A 219 -4.25 -7.93 3.83
CA TYR A 219 -3.36 -7.69 4.98
C TYR A 219 -2.38 -8.84 5.29
N ALA A 220 -2.86 -10.08 5.21
CA ALA A 220 -2.06 -11.27 5.48
C ALA A 220 -0.89 -11.42 4.50
N THR A 221 -1.10 -11.06 3.23
CA THR A 221 -0.15 -11.26 2.14
C THR A 221 1.11 -10.42 2.31
N TYR A 222 0.99 -9.14 2.66
CA TYR A 222 2.16 -8.28 2.83
C TYR A 222 2.76 -8.29 4.24
N THR A 223 2.06 -8.78 5.26
CA THR A 223 2.66 -8.99 6.59
C THR A 223 3.41 -10.31 6.70
N ALA A 224 3.09 -11.32 5.86
CA ALA A 224 3.82 -12.57 5.78
C ALA A 224 5.31 -12.36 5.43
N THR A 225 5.63 -11.37 4.58
CA THR A 225 7.02 -11.04 4.21
C THR A 225 7.79 -10.35 5.34
N ILE A 226 7.09 -9.61 6.21
CA ILE A 226 7.66 -8.94 7.40
C ILE A 226 7.91 -9.97 8.52
N ASN A 227 6.98 -10.90 8.71
CA ASN A 227 7.07 -11.92 9.76
C ASN A 227 8.16 -12.98 9.50
N ARG A 228 8.59 -13.19 8.25
CA ARG A 228 9.71 -14.09 7.89
C ARG A 228 11.09 -13.59 8.33
N LYS A 229 11.24 -12.29 8.66
CA LYS A 229 12.51 -11.72 9.14
C LYS A 229 12.74 -11.89 10.64
N ARG A 230 11.82 -12.50 11.39
CA ARG A 230 12.04 -12.82 12.81
C ARG A 230 12.75 -14.16 12.92
N PRO A 231 13.94 -14.24 13.54
CA PRO A 231 14.54 -15.53 13.91
C PRO A 231 13.53 -16.31 14.77
N PRO A 232 13.41 -17.64 14.60
CA PRO A 232 12.61 -18.44 15.51
C PRO A 232 13.13 -18.21 16.94
N ALA A 233 12.23 -17.85 17.86
CA ALA A 233 12.59 -17.78 19.27
C ALA A 233 13.20 -19.13 19.67
N PRO A 234 14.37 -19.15 20.35
CA PRO A 234 14.99 -20.39 20.76
C PRO A 234 14.03 -21.10 21.72
N ARG A 235 13.57 -22.29 21.31
CA ARG A 235 12.86 -23.20 22.21
C ARG A 235 13.84 -23.51 23.35
N SER A 236 13.60 -22.93 24.51
CA SER A 236 14.34 -23.21 25.74
C SER A 236 14.17 -24.69 26.07
N SER A 237 15.07 -25.52 25.56
CA SER A 237 15.29 -26.87 26.06
C SER A 237 16.05 -26.76 27.36
N THR A 238 15.34 -26.43 28.43
CA THR A 238 15.86 -26.50 29.79
C THR A 238 16.04 -27.98 30.13
N ARG A 239 17.19 -28.52 29.72
CA ARG A 239 17.69 -29.85 30.05
C ARG A 239 18.19 -29.83 31.50
N GLY A 240 17.26 -29.84 32.44
CA GLY A 240 17.52 -30.02 33.87
C GLY A 240 17.80 -31.49 34.15
N GLY A 241 19.08 -31.84 34.26
CA GLY A 241 19.52 -33.18 34.64
C GLY A 241 19.09 -33.56 36.05
N LYS A 242 18.55 -34.77 36.20
CA LYS A 242 18.48 -35.50 37.46
C LYS A 242 19.12 -36.87 37.24
N PRO A 243 20.04 -37.33 38.10
CA PRO A 243 20.62 -38.66 37.98
C PRO A 243 19.63 -39.71 38.50
N ALA A 244 19.56 -40.84 37.79
CA ALA A 244 18.78 -42.01 38.15
C ALA A 244 19.49 -42.88 39.21
N PRO A 245 18.76 -43.63 40.06
CA PRO A 245 19.26 -44.85 40.65
C PRO A 245 18.75 -46.08 39.88
N LEU A 246 19.69 -46.95 39.53
CA LEU A 246 19.52 -48.29 38.98
C LEU A 246 18.74 -49.21 39.94
N ARG A 247 17.69 -49.89 39.46
CA ARG A 247 17.40 -51.30 39.80
C ARG A 247 16.25 -51.87 38.96
N GLY A 248 16.41 -53.10 38.47
CA GLY A 248 15.29 -54.03 38.30
C GLY A 248 14.84 -54.33 36.87
N ARG A 249 15.56 -55.25 36.24
CA ARG A 249 15.19 -56.05 35.06
C ARG A 249 13.87 -56.80 35.30
N ASN A 250 12.94 -56.74 34.34
CA ASN A 250 12.23 -57.90 33.82
C ASN A 250 11.53 -57.60 32.48
N SER A 251 11.66 -58.59 31.60
CA SER A 251 11.17 -58.72 30.23
C SER A 251 9.72 -59.20 30.24
N SER A 252 8.87 -58.65 29.38
CA SER A 252 7.68 -59.31 28.79
C SER A 252 7.16 -58.49 27.62
N ASP A 253 6.88 -59.21 26.53
CA ASP A 253 6.47 -58.81 25.20
C ASP A 253 5.00 -58.32 25.10
N ASP A 254 4.60 -58.09 23.85
CA ASP A 254 3.25 -58.02 23.28
C ASP A 254 2.66 -56.63 22.98
N ASP A 255 2.86 -56.25 21.71
CA ASP A 255 1.83 -56.01 20.68
C ASP A 255 0.75 -54.91 20.81
N GLU A 256 0.37 -54.47 19.60
CA GLU A 256 -0.87 -53.84 19.17
C GLU A 256 -0.87 -52.31 18.96
N ASP A 257 -0.67 -51.99 17.68
CA ASP A 257 -1.13 -50.78 17.00
C ASP A 257 -2.62 -50.53 17.28
N GLU A 258 -3.07 -49.28 17.47
CA GLU A 258 -4.34 -48.85 16.85
C GLU A 258 -4.55 -47.33 16.82
N ASP A 259 -4.91 -46.92 15.61
CA ASP A 259 -5.43 -45.64 15.14
C ASP A 259 -6.67 -45.18 15.92
N TRP A 260 -6.70 -43.93 16.37
CA TRP A 260 -7.91 -43.32 16.92
C TRP A 260 -8.21 -41.99 16.24
N THR A 261 -8.83 -42.12 15.06
CA THR A 261 -9.66 -41.09 14.45
C THR A 261 -11.06 -41.06 15.10
N GLY A 262 -11.58 -39.84 15.30
CA GLY A 262 -13.00 -39.55 15.17
C GLY A 262 -13.93 -39.77 16.39
N GLY A 263 -14.70 -38.73 16.70
CA GLY A 263 -16.11 -38.93 17.07
C GLY A 263 -16.59 -38.21 18.33
N ALA A 264 -17.33 -37.13 18.12
CA ALA A 264 -18.15 -36.45 19.11
C ALA A 264 -19.21 -37.39 19.72
N ARG A 265 -19.43 -37.31 21.04
CA ARG A 265 -20.60 -37.91 21.69
C ARG A 265 -21.42 -36.86 22.43
N LYS A 266 -22.61 -36.67 21.87
CA LYS A 266 -23.82 -36.05 22.41
C LYS A 266 -24.27 -36.80 23.67
N LEU A 267 -24.61 -36.10 24.75
CA LEU A 267 -25.34 -36.69 25.88
C LEU A 267 -26.53 -35.79 26.23
N ASP A 268 -27.71 -36.40 26.15
CA ASP A 268 -29.01 -35.85 26.50
C ASP A 268 -29.39 -36.17 27.95
N PHE A 269 -30.37 -35.42 28.43
CA PHE A 269 -30.84 -35.24 29.81
C PHE A 269 -31.38 -36.48 30.54
N SER A 270 -31.26 -36.47 31.87
CA SER A 270 -32.29 -37.06 32.75
C SER A 270 -32.49 -36.23 34.02
N SER A 271 -33.77 -36.18 34.41
CA SER A 271 -34.41 -35.26 35.34
C SER A 271 -34.29 -35.69 36.79
N HIS A 272 -34.00 -34.74 37.70
CA HIS A 272 -34.40 -34.85 39.10
C HIS A 272 -35.03 -33.54 39.60
N LYS A 273 -36.34 -33.60 39.85
CA LYS A 273 -37.09 -32.65 40.69
C LYS A 273 -36.81 -32.95 42.15
N THR A 274 -36.51 -31.93 42.97
CA THR A 274 -37.08 -31.79 44.32
C THR A 274 -37.22 -30.30 44.69
N ASN A 275 -38.34 -30.01 45.34
CA ASN A 275 -38.78 -28.71 45.85
C ASN A 275 -37.86 -28.15 46.96
N SER A 276 -37.72 -26.82 47.03
CA SER A 276 -38.01 -26.10 48.28
C SER A 276 -38.18 -24.60 48.04
N VAL A 277 -39.38 -24.12 48.36
CA VAL A 277 -39.81 -22.73 48.44
C VAL A 277 -39.25 -22.11 49.73
N ARG A 278 -38.60 -20.94 49.67
CA ARG A 278 -38.62 -19.98 50.78
C ARG A 278 -38.67 -18.54 50.27
N VAL A 279 -39.84 -17.95 50.48
CA VAL A 279 -40.15 -16.53 50.46
C VAL A 279 -39.70 -15.91 51.78
N THR A 280 -39.10 -14.72 51.76
CA THR A 280 -39.17 -13.79 52.90
C THR A 280 -39.16 -12.35 52.39
N ARG A 281 -40.21 -11.62 52.78
CA ARG A 281 -40.46 -10.18 52.57
C ARG A 281 -39.82 -9.34 53.70
N GLN A 282 -39.78 -8.02 53.47
CA GLN A 282 -39.71 -6.85 54.39
C GLN A 282 -38.35 -6.12 54.44
N ARG A 283 -38.26 -4.77 54.51
CA ARG A 283 -39.23 -3.64 54.49
C ARG A 283 -38.48 -2.31 54.27
N LEU A 284 -39.24 -1.32 53.81
CA LEU A 284 -38.95 0.11 53.60
C LEU A 284 -38.48 0.90 54.85
N GLN A 285 -37.82 2.03 54.52
CA GLN A 285 -37.74 3.34 55.18
C GLN A 285 -36.75 3.57 56.33
N ALA A 286 -35.83 4.52 56.08
CA ALA A 286 -35.80 5.83 56.76
C ALA A 286 -35.58 6.91 55.69
#